data_AF-A0A353CEM1-F1
#
_entry.id   AF-A0A353CEM1-F1
#
_cell.length_a   1.000
_cell.length_b   1.000
_cell.length_c   1.000
_cell.angle_alpha   90.00
_cell.angle_beta   90.00
_cell.angle_gamma   90.00
#
_symmetry.space_group_name_H-M   'P 1'
#
loop_
_entity.id
_entity.type
_entity.pdbx_description
1 polymer ?
#
loop_
_entity_poly.entity_id
_entity_poly.type
_entity_poly.pdbx_seq_one_letter_code
_entity_poly.pdbx_strand_id
1 'polypeptide(L)'
;MGFVENKYKKVKPIKQVHRNSCWAACLEWWQKANGFSTVYSQKSLRAEADIKAMYKSNSVTGETFKKSHDDYGTLEKHELLSIFNQPRFNMTVLESPAPSGELIEVVLSVNGPIILGYYDGVVMGNHVNVICGYDPDFQFVEVMEPRTGKFVEKGLSEFLGGTDPNVLAWKWFFSG
;
A
#
# COMPACT_ATOMS: atom_id res chain seq x y z
N MET A 1 7.27 23.75 10.16
CA MET A 1 7.90 22.45 9.89
C MET A 1 7.67 22.14 8.43
N GLY A 2 8.75 22.10 7.64
CA GLY A 2 8.66 21.73 6.23
C GLY A 2 8.54 20.22 6.14
N PHE A 3 7.67 19.73 5.28
CA PHE A 3 7.58 18.31 4.96
C PHE A 3 8.95 17.76 4.57
N VAL A 4 9.23 16.49 4.89
CA VAL A 4 10.43 15.76 4.42
C VAL A 4 10.64 16.02 2.93
N GLU A 5 11.86 16.45 2.57
CA GLU A 5 12.20 16.63 1.16
C GLU A 5 12.21 15.26 0.50
N ASN A 6 11.26 15.04 -0.41
CA ASN A 6 11.11 13.74 -1.06
C ASN A 6 10.90 13.95 -2.57
N LYS A 7 11.69 13.23 -3.38
CA LYS A 7 11.69 13.33 -4.85
C LYS A 7 10.40 12.81 -5.50
N TYR A 8 9.55 12.11 -4.76
CA TYR A 8 8.32 11.51 -5.25
C TYR A 8 7.14 12.48 -5.27
N LYS A 9 7.27 13.66 -4.66
CA LYS A 9 6.26 14.75 -4.74
C LYS A 9 5.96 15.21 -6.17
N LYS A 10 6.86 14.96 -7.11
CA LYS A 10 6.64 15.20 -8.55
C LYS A 10 5.55 14.30 -9.16
N VAL A 11 5.23 13.17 -8.51
CA VAL A 11 4.16 12.26 -8.93
C VAL A 11 2.89 12.62 -8.17
N LYS A 12 1.90 13.12 -8.89
CA LYS A 12 0.62 13.54 -8.31
C LYS A 12 0.01 12.41 -7.46
N PRO A 13 -0.38 12.67 -6.21
CA PRO A 13 -1.01 11.67 -5.36
C PRO A 13 -2.33 11.19 -5.98
N ILE A 14 -2.67 9.91 -5.76
CA ILE A 14 -3.80 9.26 -6.42
C ILE A 14 -4.89 8.98 -5.39
N LYS A 15 -6.07 9.54 -5.63
CA LYS A 15 -7.27 9.23 -4.85
C LYS A 15 -7.84 7.87 -5.27
N GLN A 16 -8.26 7.07 -4.30
CA GLN A 16 -8.95 5.81 -4.52
C GLN A 16 -10.32 6.04 -5.17
N VAL A 17 -10.61 5.28 -6.23
CA VAL A 17 -11.86 5.40 -6.99
C VAL A 17 -13.08 4.77 -6.28
N HIS A 18 -12.81 3.90 -5.31
CA HIS A 18 -13.80 3.18 -4.50
C HIS A 18 -13.32 3.09 -3.04
N ARG A 19 -14.24 3.01 -2.06
CA ARG A 19 -13.90 2.91 -0.62
C ARG A 19 -12.96 1.75 -0.27
N ASN A 20 -13.02 0.66 -1.04
CA ASN A 20 -12.20 -0.54 -0.85
C ASN A 20 -11.10 -0.66 -1.93
N SER A 21 -10.56 0.46 -2.43
CA SER A 21 -9.53 0.46 -3.50
C SER A 21 -8.21 1.11 -3.09
N CYS A 22 -7.98 1.29 -1.79
CA CYS A 22 -6.74 1.85 -1.26
C CYS A 22 -5.49 1.12 -1.78
N TRP A 23 -5.49 -0.22 -1.77
CA TRP A 23 -4.39 -1.04 -2.30
C TRP A 23 -4.10 -0.75 -3.78
N ALA A 24 -5.15 -0.59 -4.60
CA ALA A 24 -5.00 -0.39 -6.04
C ALA A 24 -4.48 1.02 -6.34
N ALA A 25 -4.95 2.01 -5.58
CA ALA A 25 -4.49 3.40 -5.70
C ALA A 25 -3.02 3.53 -5.32
N CYS A 26 -2.63 2.87 -4.22
CA CYS A 26 -1.26 2.75 -3.77
C CYS A 26 -0.38 2.07 -4.81
N LEU A 27 -0.81 0.93 -5.35
CA LEU A 27 -0.06 0.20 -6.37
C LEU A 27 0.09 1.02 -7.66
N GLU A 28 -0.95 1.70 -8.13
CA GLU A 28 -0.87 2.59 -9.30
C GLU A 28 0.13 3.74 -9.07
N TRP A 29 0.04 4.42 -7.92
CA TRP A 29 0.94 5.53 -7.62
C TRP A 29 2.39 5.04 -7.46
N TRP A 30 2.58 3.93 -6.77
CA TRP A 30 3.89 3.32 -6.53
C TRP A 30 4.60 2.94 -7.84
N GLN A 31 3.89 2.39 -8.82
CA GLN A 31 4.45 2.09 -10.15
C GLN A 31 4.93 3.36 -10.86
N LYS A 32 4.13 4.44 -10.80
CA LYS A 32 4.49 5.75 -11.38
C LYS A 32 5.71 6.35 -10.67
N ALA A 33 5.73 6.30 -9.34
CA ALA A 33 6.82 6.81 -8.52
C ALA A 33 8.15 6.08 -8.78
N ASN A 34 8.09 4.79 -9.10
CA ASN A 34 9.24 3.97 -9.46
C ASN A 34 9.61 3.98 -10.95
N GLY A 35 8.90 4.77 -11.78
CA GLY A 35 9.21 4.93 -13.20
C GLY A 35 8.97 3.69 -14.05
N PHE A 36 7.98 2.88 -13.71
CA PHE A 36 7.62 1.71 -14.52
C PHE A 36 7.17 2.14 -15.92
N SER A 37 7.61 1.40 -16.95
CA SER A 37 7.18 1.63 -18.34
C SER A 37 5.72 1.30 -18.56
N THR A 38 5.22 0.27 -17.88
CA THR A 38 3.81 -0.12 -17.85
C THR A 38 3.25 0.16 -16.48
N VAL A 39 2.20 0.99 -16.41
CA VAL A 39 1.50 1.32 -15.18
C VAL A 39 0.09 0.75 -15.22
N TYR A 40 -0.20 -0.18 -14.34
CA TYR A 40 -1.55 -0.72 -14.16
C TYR A 40 -2.38 0.25 -13.31
N SER A 41 -3.42 0.81 -13.91
CA SER A 41 -4.37 1.69 -13.23
C SER A 41 -5.22 0.95 -12.20
N GLN A 42 -5.76 1.66 -11.22
CA GLN A 42 -6.77 1.14 -10.29
C GLN A 42 -7.92 0.43 -11.00
N LYS A 43 -8.40 1.04 -12.10
CA LYS A 43 -9.51 0.52 -12.89
C LYS A 43 -9.15 -0.79 -13.58
N SER A 44 -7.94 -0.88 -14.17
CA SER A 44 -7.49 -2.09 -14.85
C SER A 44 -7.24 -3.22 -13.86
N LEU A 45 -6.53 -2.95 -12.76
CA LEU A 45 -6.25 -3.94 -11.71
C LEU A 45 -7.56 -4.53 -11.16
N ARG A 46 -8.52 -3.69 -10.77
CA ARG A 46 -9.82 -4.14 -10.26
C ARG A 46 -10.71 -4.81 -11.33
N ALA A 47 -10.36 -4.70 -12.60
CA ALA A 47 -11.09 -5.34 -13.69
C ALA A 47 -10.62 -6.78 -13.96
N GLU A 48 -9.44 -7.17 -13.46
CA GLU A 48 -8.86 -8.50 -13.64
C GLU A 48 -9.74 -9.59 -13.01
N ALA A 49 -9.82 -10.75 -13.67
CA ALA A 49 -10.81 -11.78 -13.34
C ALA A 49 -10.51 -12.47 -12.01
N ASP A 50 -9.24 -12.75 -11.75
CA ASP A 50 -8.68 -13.25 -10.50
C ASP A 50 -8.91 -12.27 -9.35
N ILE A 51 -8.59 -10.99 -9.55
CA ILE A 51 -8.81 -9.94 -8.55
C ILE A 51 -10.31 -9.74 -8.27
N LYS A 52 -11.17 -9.84 -9.29
CA LYS A 52 -12.64 -9.83 -9.08
C LYS A 52 -13.15 -11.05 -8.32
N ALA A 53 -12.47 -12.19 -8.39
CA ALA A 53 -12.86 -13.37 -7.64
C ALA A 53 -12.57 -13.19 -6.15
N MET A 54 -11.41 -12.62 -5.81
CA MET A 54 -11.00 -12.27 -4.44
C MET A 54 -12.09 -11.45 -3.72
N TYR A 55 -12.60 -10.38 -4.35
CA TYR A 55 -13.63 -9.51 -3.76
C TYR A 55 -15.02 -10.07 -3.56
N LYS A 56 -15.28 -11.22 -4.15
CA LYS A 56 -16.63 -11.79 -4.15
C LYS A 56 -16.87 -12.71 -2.98
N SER A 57 -15.86 -13.07 -2.20
CA SER A 57 -16.08 -14.02 -1.13
C SER A 57 -15.17 -13.83 0.06
N ASN A 58 -15.65 -14.22 1.24
CA ASN A 58 -14.82 -14.45 2.41
C ASN A 58 -14.07 -15.78 2.24
N SER A 59 -12.75 -15.78 2.38
CA SER A 59 -11.95 -17.00 2.16
C SER A 59 -12.13 -18.04 3.28
N VAL A 60 -12.52 -17.59 4.48
CA VAL A 60 -12.69 -18.43 5.67
C VAL A 60 -14.08 -19.10 5.67
N THR A 61 -15.13 -18.33 5.42
CA THR A 61 -16.52 -18.83 5.47
C THR A 61 -17.05 -19.30 4.12
N GLY A 62 -16.41 -18.91 3.01
CA GLY A 62 -16.90 -19.11 1.65
C GLY A 62 -18.13 -18.25 1.30
N GLU A 63 -18.55 -17.35 2.18
CA GLU A 63 -19.69 -16.47 1.95
C GLU A 63 -19.43 -15.59 0.74
N THR A 64 -20.39 -15.53 -0.19
CA THR A 64 -20.28 -14.68 -1.38
C THR A 64 -20.91 -13.30 -1.15
N PHE A 65 -20.14 -12.25 -1.35
CA PHE A 65 -20.57 -10.86 -1.23
C PHE A 65 -21.25 -10.36 -2.51
N LYS A 66 -22.47 -9.82 -2.38
CA LYS A 66 -23.10 -9.02 -3.43
C LYS A 66 -22.37 -7.69 -3.58
N LYS A 67 -22.48 -7.02 -4.74
CA LYS A 67 -21.85 -5.71 -4.99
C LYS A 67 -22.20 -4.62 -3.98
N SER A 68 -23.37 -4.74 -3.34
CA SER A 68 -23.86 -3.82 -2.31
C SER A 68 -23.32 -4.12 -0.91
N HIS A 69 -22.62 -5.24 -0.71
CA HIS A 69 -22.05 -5.62 0.57
C HIS A 69 -20.92 -4.67 0.97
N ASP A 70 -20.74 -4.43 2.26
CA ASP A 70 -19.74 -3.48 2.75
C ASP A 70 -18.30 -3.93 2.46
N ASP A 71 -18.07 -5.23 2.59
CA ASP A 71 -16.79 -5.85 2.27
C ASP A 71 -16.59 -6.17 0.79
N TYR A 72 -17.56 -5.86 -0.08
CA TYR A 72 -17.36 -6.04 -1.51
C TYR A 72 -16.20 -5.15 -1.99
N GLY A 73 -15.13 -5.78 -2.46
CA GLY A 73 -13.94 -5.07 -2.91
C GLY A 73 -12.81 -5.01 -1.88
N THR A 74 -12.99 -5.55 -0.67
CA THR A 74 -11.94 -5.66 0.36
C THR A 74 -11.04 -6.84 0.02
N LEU A 75 -9.72 -6.65 0.12
CA LEU A 75 -8.76 -7.75 0.06
C LEU A 75 -8.49 -8.27 1.47
N GLU A 76 -8.49 -9.58 1.62
CA GLU A 76 -7.85 -10.21 2.76
C GLU A 76 -6.32 -10.15 2.64
N LYS A 77 -5.61 -10.26 3.77
CA LYS A 77 -4.15 -10.12 3.80
C LYS A 77 -3.44 -11.07 2.81
N HIS A 78 -3.86 -12.33 2.76
CA HIS A 78 -3.26 -13.33 1.88
C HIS A 78 -3.48 -13.00 0.39
N GLU A 79 -4.59 -12.36 0.05
CA GLU A 79 -4.89 -11.90 -1.32
C GLU A 79 -3.99 -10.70 -1.68
N LEU A 80 -3.81 -9.75 -0.74
CA LEU A 80 -2.88 -8.64 -0.90
C LEU A 80 -1.45 -9.14 -1.13
N LEU A 81 -1.00 -10.10 -0.32
CA LEU A 81 0.30 -10.77 -0.49
C LEU A 81 0.39 -11.45 -1.86
N SER A 82 -0.66 -12.13 -2.31
CA SER A 82 -0.67 -12.79 -3.62
C SER A 82 -0.51 -11.80 -4.77
N ILE A 83 -1.10 -10.60 -4.67
CA ILE A 83 -0.98 -9.54 -5.66
C ILE A 83 0.44 -8.96 -5.65
N PHE A 84 1.00 -8.65 -4.47
CA PHE A 84 2.35 -8.07 -4.39
C PHE A 84 3.45 -9.04 -4.84
N ASN A 85 3.25 -10.34 -4.65
CA ASN A 85 4.18 -11.37 -5.12
C ASN A 85 4.08 -11.67 -6.63
N GLN A 86 3.19 -11.01 -7.37
CA GLN A 86 3.13 -11.22 -8.82
C GLN A 86 4.42 -10.72 -9.50
N PRO A 87 5.08 -11.53 -10.35
CA PRO A 87 6.37 -11.16 -10.95
C PRO A 87 6.37 -9.83 -11.71
N ARG A 88 5.22 -9.43 -12.27
CA ARG A 88 5.07 -8.16 -13.01
C ARG A 88 5.33 -6.91 -12.17
N PHE A 89 5.24 -7.00 -10.84
CA PHE A 89 5.51 -5.87 -9.95
C PHE A 89 6.94 -5.86 -9.41
N ASN A 90 7.68 -6.98 -9.53
CA ASN A 90 9.07 -7.11 -9.09
C ASN A 90 9.29 -6.52 -7.68
N MET A 91 8.53 -7.03 -6.71
CA MET A 91 8.54 -6.53 -5.32
C MET A 91 9.27 -7.48 -4.38
N THR A 92 9.97 -6.90 -3.40
CA THR A 92 10.24 -7.57 -2.12
C THR A 92 9.02 -7.38 -1.24
N VAL A 93 8.56 -8.44 -0.57
CA VAL A 93 7.43 -8.41 0.36
C VAL A 93 7.88 -8.94 1.72
N LEU A 94 7.51 -8.22 2.79
CA LEU A 94 7.84 -8.55 4.17
C LEU A 94 6.59 -8.38 5.04
N GLU A 95 6.31 -9.37 5.88
CA GLU A 95 5.38 -9.21 7.00
C GLU A 95 6.15 -8.75 8.25
N SER A 96 5.69 -7.70 8.91
CA SER A 96 6.31 -7.18 10.13
C SER A 96 5.26 -6.69 11.12
N PRO A 97 5.39 -6.97 12.44
CA PRO A 97 4.46 -6.43 13.44
C PRO A 97 4.45 -4.89 13.46
N ALA A 98 5.59 -4.26 13.18
CA ALA A 98 5.72 -2.82 13.04
C ALA A 98 6.80 -2.47 12.01
N PRO A 99 6.65 -1.41 11.21
CA PRO A 99 7.73 -0.95 10.36
C PRO A 99 8.82 -0.30 11.23
N SER A 100 10.08 -0.72 11.06
CA SER A 100 11.20 -0.05 11.73
C SER A 100 11.66 1.17 10.94
N GLY A 101 12.05 2.23 11.63
CA GLY A 101 12.60 3.44 11.01
C GLY A 101 13.84 3.16 10.16
N GLU A 102 14.75 2.32 10.66
CA GLU A 102 15.96 1.89 9.96
C GLU A 102 15.62 1.19 8.63
N LEU A 103 14.66 0.26 8.63
CA LEU A 103 14.22 -0.41 7.41
C LEU A 103 13.65 0.60 6.41
N ILE A 104 12.81 1.52 6.89
CA ILE A 104 12.21 2.55 6.02
C ILE A 104 13.30 3.41 5.39
N GLU A 105 14.26 3.87 6.17
CA GLU A 105 15.36 4.72 5.69
C GLU A 105 16.20 4.02 4.62
N VAL A 106 16.63 2.78 4.90
CA VAL A 106 17.41 1.97 3.96
C VAL A 106 16.63 1.70 2.67
N VAL A 107 15.36 1.29 2.79
CA VAL A 107 14.55 0.96 1.62
C VAL A 107 14.23 2.21 0.80
N LEU A 108 13.89 3.34 1.42
CA LEU A 108 13.59 4.57 0.68
C LEU A 108 14.82 5.12 -0.07
N SER A 109 16.01 5.00 0.52
CA SER A 109 17.26 5.48 -0.08
C SER A 109 17.73 4.60 -1.24
N VAL A 110 17.54 3.28 -1.16
CA VAL A 110 18.04 2.32 -2.15
C VAL A 110 16.96 1.88 -3.16
N ASN A 111 15.81 1.45 -2.67
CA ASN A 111 14.80 0.76 -3.47
C ASN A 111 13.65 1.66 -3.90
N GLY A 112 13.32 2.66 -3.08
CA GLY A 112 12.27 3.63 -3.33
C GLY A 112 11.04 3.49 -2.42
N PRO A 113 9.87 4.01 -2.82
CA PRO A 113 8.69 4.07 -1.96
C PRO A 113 8.22 2.68 -1.51
N ILE A 114 7.62 2.62 -0.33
CA ILE A 114 7.20 1.39 0.34
C ILE A 114 5.68 1.37 0.42
N ILE A 115 5.04 0.38 -0.17
CA ILE A 115 3.62 0.11 0.07
C ILE A 115 3.49 -0.54 1.45
N LEU A 116 2.58 -0.02 2.28
CA LEU A 116 2.30 -0.52 3.62
C LEU A 116 0.81 -0.85 3.74
N GLY A 117 0.49 -2.13 3.90
CA GLY A 117 -0.81 -2.60 4.36
C GLY A 117 -0.81 -2.76 5.88
N TYR A 118 -1.78 -2.15 6.56
CA TYR A 118 -1.86 -2.10 8.02
C TYR A 118 -3.31 -1.97 8.50
N TYR A 119 -3.54 -2.19 9.80
CA TYR A 119 -4.83 -1.89 10.42
C TYR A 119 -4.86 -0.43 10.89
N ASP A 120 -5.78 0.36 10.35
CA ASP A 120 -5.97 1.76 10.73
C ASP A 120 -6.93 1.86 11.92
N GLY A 121 -6.37 2.08 13.11
CA GLY A 121 -7.13 2.20 14.35
C GLY A 121 -8.03 3.43 14.43
N VAL A 122 -7.85 4.45 13.59
CA VAL A 122 -8.71 5.65 13.59
C VAL A 122 -10.05 5.36 12.93
N VAL A 123 -10.04 4.59 11.85
CA VAL A 123 -11.27 4.19 11.14
C VAL A 123 -11.71 2.76 11.41
N MET A 124 -11.00 2.06 12.30
CA MET A 124 -11.24 0.67 12.68
C MET A 124 -11.30 -0.29 11.48
N GLY A 125 -10.33 -0.21 10.57
CA GLY A 125 -10.32 -1.06 9.38
C GLY A 125 -8.99 -1.16 8.66
N ASN A 126 -8.85 -2.16 7.80
CA ASN A 126 -7.65 -2.37 6.99
C ASN A 126 -7.43 -1.22 6.00
N HIS A 127 -6.19 -0.77 5.87
CA HIS A 127 -5.82 0.30 4.97
C HIS A 127 -4.48 0.04 4.30
N VAL A 128 -4.25 0.74 3.19
CA VAL A 128 -2.97 0.72 2.49
C VAL A 128 -2.52 2.14 2.24
N ASN A 129 -1.27 2.42 2.55
CA ASN A 129 -0.57 3.68 2.23
C ASN A 129 0.70 3.38 1.41
N VAL A 130 1.32 4.42 0.87
CA VAL A 130 2.68 4.34 0.33
C VAL A 130 3.58 5.33 1.05
N ILE A 131 4.53 4.84 1.84
CA ILE A 131 5.58 5.66 2.46
C ILE A 131 6.53 6.13 1.36
N CYS A 132 6.78 7.44 1.32
CA CYS A 132 7.59 8.08 0.29
C CYS A 132 8.59 9.11 0.83
N GLY A 133 8.56 9.39 2.12
CA GLY A 133 9.56 10.18 2.84
C GLY A 133 9.63 9.73 4.29
N TYR A 134 10.76 9.97 4.94
CA TYR A 134 10.99 9.61 6.33
C TYR A 134 11.84 10.69 7.01
N ASP A 135 11.39 11.11 8.18
CA ASP A 135 12.08 11.99 9.11
C ASP A 135 12.58 11.14 10.30
N PRO A 136 13.88 10.82 10.36
CA PRO A 136 14.43 9.99 11.42
C PRO A 136 14.44 10.68 12.79
N ASP A 137 14.51 12.01 12.83
CA ASP A 137 14.60 12.77 14.08
C ASP A 137 13.29 12.69 14.86
N PHE A 138 12.16 12.73 14.14
CA PHE A 138 10.83 12.71 14.73
C PHE A 138 10.06 11.40 14.55
N GLN A 139 10.65 10.41 13.86
CA GLN A 139 10.00 9.14 13.53
C GLN A 139 8.66 9.35 12.78
N PHE A 140 8.65 10.35 11.89
CA PHE A 140 7.52 10.64 11.01
C PHE A 140 7.80 10.14 9.60
N VAL A 141 6.75 9.70 8.92
CA VAL A 141 6.81 9.39 7.49
C VAL A 141 5.84 10.26 6.73
N GLU A 142 6.22 10.59 5.51
CA GLU A 142 5.28 11.15 4.54
C GLU A 142 4.71 10.01 3.70
N VAL A 143 3.38 9.92 3.64
CA VAL A 143 2.67 8.91 2.88
C VAL A 143 1.81 9.51 1.78
N MET A 144 1.67 8.78 0.67
CA MET A 144 0.57 8.98 -0.26
C MET A 144 -0.70 8.33 0.33
N GLU A 145 -1.67 9.16 0.72
CA GLU A 145 -2.94 8.73 1.31
C GLU A 145 -4.03 8.61 0.24
N PRO A 146 -4.44 7.39 -0.11
CA PRO A 146 -5.36 7.18 -1.22
C PRO A 146 -6.80 7.64 -0.91
N ARG A 147 -7.24 7.70 0.35
CA ARG A 147 -8.60 8.20 0.69
C ARG A 147 -8.79 9.65 0.28
N THR A 148 -7.74 10.47 0.48
CA THR A 148 -7.79 11.90 0.20
C THR A 148 -7.13 12.27 -1.13
N GLY A 149 -6.24 11.41 -1.65
CA GLY A 149 -5.40 11.72 -2.80
C GLY A 149 -4.43 12.87 -2.49
N LYS A 150 -3.81 12.85 -1.31
CA LYS A 150 -2.84 13.84 -0.85
C LYS A 150 -1.62 13.16 -0.23
N PHE A 151 -0.54 13.92 -0.11
CA PHE A 151 0.52 13.56 0.82
C PHE A 151 0.12 14.01 2.23
N VAL A 152 0.35 13.15 3.21
CA VAL A 152 0.11 13.43 4.63
C VAL A 152 1.26 12.86 5.44
N GLU A 153 1.56 13.53 6.54
CA GLU A 153 2.54 13.07 7.52
C GLU A 153 1.86 12.16 8.54
N LYS A 154 2.55 11.09 8.94
CA LYS A 154 2.08 10.10 9.90
C LYS A 154 3.21 9.66 10.82
N GLY A 155 2.90 9.49 12.10
CA GLY A 155 3.85 8.89 13.04
C GLY A 155 4.05 7.42 12.74
N LEU A 156 5.28 6.88 12.89
CA LEU A 156 5.48 5.44 12.82
C LEU A 156 4.63 4.66 13.84
N SER A 157 4.29 5.32 14.96
CA SER A 157 3.37 4.79 15.98
C SER A 157 1.97 4.48 15.45
N GLU A 158 1.51 5.15 14.38
CA GLU A 158 0.22 4.85 13.73
C GLU A 158 0.22 3.49 13.01
N PHE A 159 1.39 2.89 12.81
CA PHE A 159 1.55 1.60 12.13
C PHE A 159 2.01 0.49 13.08
N LEU A 160 1.90 0.65 14.40
CA LEU A 160 2.30 -0.39 15.37
C LEU A 160 1.40 -1.65 15.35
N GLY A 161 0.48 -1.73 14.38
CA GLY A 161 -0.23 -2.94 14.00
C GLY A 161 -1.49 -3.20 14.84
N GLY A 162 -2.45 -3.89 14.20
CA GLY A 162 -3.57 -4.54 14.87
C GLY A 162 -3.18 -5.95 15.32
N THR A 163 -4.13 -6.88 15.35
CA THR A 163 -3.85 -8.29 15.69
C THR A 163 -3.00 -9.01 14.63
N ASP A 164 -3.03 -8.54 13.38
CA ASP A 164 -2.25 -9.09 12.28
C ASP A 164 -0.98 -8.26 11.99
N PRO A 165 0.13 -8.92 11.58
CA PRO A 165 1.30 -8.23 11.06
C PRO A 165 0.97 -7.33 9.87
N ASN A 166 1.67 -6.20 9.78
CA ASN A 166 1.64 -5.33 8.62
C ASN A 166 2.30 -6.03 7.42
N VAL A 167 1.89 -5.62 6.21
CA VAL A 167 2.50 -6.02 4.95
C VAL A 167 3.28 -4.84 4.39
N LEU A 168 4.59 -4.99 4.27
CA LEU A 168 5.46 -4.03 3.59
C LEU A 168 5.86 -4.60 2.22
N ALA A 169 5.78 -3.78 1.18
CA ALA A 169 6.24 -4.16 -0.15
C ALA A 169 6.97 -3.00 -0.85
N TRP A 170 8.12 -3.29 -1.45
CA TRP A 170 8.93 -2.29 -2.15
C TRP A 170 9.62 -2.92 -3.35
N LYS A 171 10.29 -2.09 -4.16
CA LYS A 171 10.85 -2.54 -5.45
C LYS A 171 12.05 -3.45 -5.18
N TRP A 172 12.03 -4.65 -5.76
CA TRP A 172 13.20 -5.53 -5.77
C TRP A 172 14.31 -4.88 -6.61
N PHE A 173 15.52 -4.79 -6.05
CA PHE A 173 16.71 -4.36 -6.77
C PHE A 173 17.61 -5.58 -6.99
N PHE A 174 17.94 -5.87 -8.25
CA PHE A 174 19.10 -6.68 -8.56
C PHE A 174 20.33 -5.78 -8.48
N SER A 175 21.28 -6.08 -7.59
CA SER A 175 22.67 -5.70 -7.81
C SER A 175 23.19 -6.62 -8.91
N GLY A 176 23.23 -6.11 -10.15
CA GLY A 176 24.02 -6.73 -11.22
C GLY A 176 25.51 -6.51 -10.98
#